data_AF-A0AAD1NMD7-F1
#
_entry.id   AF-A0AAD1NMD7-F1
#
_cell.length_a   1.000
_cell.length_b   1.000
_cell.length_c   1.000
_cell.angle_alpha   90.00
_cell.angle_beta   90.00
_cell.angle_gamma   90.00
#
_symmetry.space_group_name_H-M   'P 1'
#
loop_
_entity.id
_entity.type
_entity.pdbx_description
1 polymer ?
#
loop_
_entity_poly.entity_id
_entity_poly.type
_entity_poly.pdbx_seq_one_letter_code
_entity_poly.pdbx_strand_id
1 'polypeptide(L)'
;MFKILVVVLLVAAGIFLYNRAQRLAKEERDEALKLKDRASAMPQSPQAETENETQEEHQSVDLDFAESKEQAEPKPQPSAEQAVAESPELEPQTENNAPEVEVGRAEVEAVLPEPEPEPEPEPEPEPEPEPEPVKAAAPDISWGNITLKRAMEQYQASEGAIEAHDALLAVIGECYKQRKNSKYLQLGQEYDTAYSALFAASREKVLSKSPKAEFKGTGFMQLSTLCSDAGRFDAAIALCNKAIEYGLEDGTVTGFEGRIKRIEKARDKASA
;
A
#
# COMPACT_ATOMS: atom_id res chain seq x y z
N MET A 1 -0.18 -27.25 -35.09
CA MET A 1 0.45 -26.27 -36.00
C MET A 1 0.12 -24.82 -35.68
N PHE A 2 -1.16 -24.42 -35.56
CA PHE A 2 -1.54 -23.01 -35.35
C PHE A 2 -0.90 -22.34 -34.12
N LYS A 3 -0.82 -23.04 -32.98
CA LYS A 3 -0.18 -22.53 -31.75
C LYS A 3 1.31 -22.21 -31.91
N ILE A 4 2.04 -23.00 -32.70
CA ILE A 4 3.47 -22.78 -32.96
C ILE A 4 3.64 -21.53 -33.84
N LEU A 5 2.74 -21.33 -34.81
CA LEU A 5 2.74 -20.17 -35.70
C LEU A 5 2.47 -18.86 -34.94
N VAL A 6 1.55 -18.88 -33.96
CA VAL A 6 1.29 -17.73 -33.08
C VAL A 6 2.50 -17.40 -32.21
N VAL A 7 3.16 -18.41 -31.64
CA VAL A 7 4.37 -18.19 -30.81
C VAL A 7 5.51 -17.59 -31.63
N VAL A 8 5.74 -18.09 -32.85
CA VAL A 8 6.77 -17.53 -33.75
C VAL A 8 6.46 -16.07 -34.12
N LEU A 9 5.19 -15.74 -34.35
CA LEU A 9 4.77 -14.35 -34.62
C LEU A 9 5.00 -13.42 -33.43
N LEU A 10 4.72 -13.86 -32.20
CA LEU A 10 4.97 -13.07 -30.99
C LEU A 10 6.46 -12.84 -30.76
N VAL A 11 7.30 -13.85 -31.00
CA VAL A 11 8.77 -13.71 -30.90
C VAL A 11 9.28 -12.74 -31.97
N ALA A 12 8.81 -12.84 -33.21
CA ALA A 12 9.19 -11.91 -34.28
C ALA A 12 8.76 -10.47 -33.98
N ALA A 13 7.54 -10.27 -33.44
CA ALA A 13 7.06 -8.96 -33.01
C ALA A 13 7.91 -8.40 -31.86
N GLY A 14 8.28 -9.23 -30.88
CA GLY A 14 9.17 -8.84 -29.79
C GLY A 14 10.55 -8.38 -30.27
N ILE A 15 11.17 -9.14 -31.18
CA ILE A 15 12.47 -8.79 -31.78
C ILE A 15 12.36 -7.49 -32.59
N PHE A 16 11.26 -7.31 -33.34
CA PHE A 16 11.03 -6.11 -34.12
C PHE A 16 10.88 -4.86 -33.23
N LEU A 17 10.10 -4.95 -32.15
CA LEU A 17 9.92 -3.86 -31.20
C LEU A 17 11.22 -3.52 -30.45
N TYR A 18 11.99 -4.54 -30.06
CA TYR A 18 13.29 -4.36 -29.41
C TYR A 18 14.28 -3.63 -30.33
N ASN A 19 14.39 -4.05 -31.60
CA ASN A 19 15.26 -3.39 -32.57
C ASN A 19 14.82 -1.95 -32.88
N ARG A 20 13.51 -1.69 -32.90
CA ARG A 20 12.98 -0.33 -33.09
C ARG A 20 13.31 0.58 -31.91
N ALA A 21 13.16 0.10 -30.68
CA ALA A 21 13.52 0.84 -29.47
C ALA A 21 15.03 1.12 -29.40
N GLN A 22 15.86 0.13 -29.75
CA GLN A 22 17.32 0.28 -29.83
C GLN A 22 17.78 1.35 -30.84
N ARG A 23 17.08 1.50 -31.97
CA ARG A 23 17.41 2.54 -32.97
C ARG A 23 17.12 3.94 -32.44
N LEU A 24 15.95 4.14 -31.83
CA LEU A 24 15.57 5.43 -31.25
C LEU A 24 16.55 5.85 -30.13
N ALA A 25 16.94 4.91 -29.26
CA ALA A 25 17.92 5.19 -28.21
C ALA A 25 19.33 5.51 -28.73
N LYS A 26 19.70 5.04 -29.93
CA LYS A 26 20.97 5.41 -30.59
C LYS A 26 20.88 6.80 -31.22
N GLU A 27 19.77 7.12 -31.87
CA GLU A 27 19.54 8.45 -32.45
C GLU A 27 19.58 9.55 -31.39
N GLU A 28 18.95 9.36 -30.22
CA GLU A 28 19.01 10.31 -29.10
C GLU A 28 20.43 10.49 -28.55
N ARG A 29 21.23 9.41 -28.50
CA ARG A 29 22.63 9.48 -28.05
C ARG A 29 23.51 10.20 -29.07
N ASP A 30 23.31 9.96 -30.36
CA ASP A 30 24.07 10.61 -31.42
C ASP A 30 23.72 12.10 -31.53
N GLU A 31 22.46 12.48 -31.30
CA GLU A 31 22.06 13.90 -31.19
C GLU A 31 22.68 14.57 -29.97
N ALA A 32 22.68 13.90 -28.81
CA ALA A 32 23.32 14.42 -27.59
C ALA A 32 24.84 14.61 -27.76
N LEU A 33 25.51 13.69 -28.47
CA LEU A 33 26.94 13.81 -28.80
C LEU A 33 27.20 14.98 -29.77
N LYS A 34 26.40 15.13 -30.83
CA LYS A 34 26.51 16.26 -31.76
C LYS A 34 26.29 17.62 -31.09
N LEU A 35 25.36 17.70 -30.13
CA LEU A 35 25.13 18.90 -29.32
C LEU A 35 26.33 19.23 -28.43
N LYS A 36 26.97 18.22 -27.85
CA LYS A 36 28.18 18.37 -27.02
C LYS A 36 29.39 18.81 -27.85
N ASP A 37 29.58 18.25 -29.04
CA ASP A 37 30.67 18.66 -29.94
C ASP A 37 30.47 20.08 -30.48
N ARG A 38 29.23 20.47 -30.78
CA ARG A 38 28.89 21.82 -31.23
C ARG A 38 29.04 22.87 -30.12
N ALA A 39 28.81 22.50 -28.85
CA ALA A 39 29.11 23.36 -27.70
C ALA A 39 30.62 23.54 -27.48
N SER A 40 31.44 22.58 -27.88
CA SER A 40 32.91 22.65 -27.78
C SER A 40 33.58 23.47 -28.91
N ALA A 41 32.86 23.72 -30.01
CA ALA A 41 33.40 24.36 -31.22
C ALA A 41 33.20 25.90 -31.29
N MET A 42 32.71 26.57 -30.24
CA MET A 42 32.63 28.03 -30.21
C MET A 42 33.96 28.64 -29.70
N PRO A 43 34.55 29.64 -30.39
CA PRO A 43 35.79 30.26 -29.95
C PRO A 43 35.55 31.17 -28.74
N GLN A 44 36.23 30.87 -27.63
CA GLN A 44 36.35 31.77 -26.49
C GLN A 44 37.23 32.98 -26.83
N SER A 45 36.80 34.16 -26.39
CA SER A 45 37.62 35.38 -26.27
C SER A 45 37.64 35.80 -24.77
N PRO A 46 38.63 36.59 -24.31
CA PRO A 46 39.53 36.11 -23.25
C PRO A 46 39.31 36.71 -21.85
N GLN A 47 39.88 35.98 -20.87
CA GLN A 47 40.30 36.40 -19.52
C GLN A 47 39.18 36.52 -18.46
N ALA A 48 39.37 36.09 -17.21
CA ALA A 48 40.60 36.12 -16.43
C ALA A 48 40.80 34.89 -15.51
N GLU A 49 42.07 34.75 -15.15
CA GLU A 49 42.73 33.79 -14.30
C GLU A 49 42.08 33.60 -12.92
N THR A 50 42.04 32.36 -12.44
CA THR A 50 42.72 32.03 -11.17
C THR A 50 42.91 30.53 -11.06
N GLU A 51 44.17 30.18 -10.84
CA GLU A 51 44.73 28.88 -10.54
C GLU A 51 44.07 28.28 -9.29
N ASN A 52 43.76 26.97 -9.30
CA ASN A 52 44.48 26.10 -8.37
C ASN A 52 44.46 24.65 -8.83
N GLU A 53 45.65 24.10 -8.74
CA GLU A 53 46.14 22.77 -9.05
C GLU A 53 45.79 21.84 -7.88
N THR A 54 45.17 20.69 -8.13
CA THR A 54 45.47 19.44 -7.39
C THR A 54 45.07 18.26 -8.25
N GLN A 55 46.11 17.55 -8.66
CA GLN A 55 46.09 16.27 -9.33
C GLN A 55 46.34 15.22 -8.24
N GLU A 56 45.40 14.30 -8.00
CA GLU A 56 45.71 13.04 -7.32
C GLU A 56 45.16 11.86 -8.12
N GLU A 57 46.14 11.12 -8.63
CA GLU A 57 46.22 9.70 -8.94
C GLU A 57 45.11 8.73 -8.46
N HIS A 58 44.78 7.82 -9.39
CA HIS A 58 44.61 6.38 -9.22
C HIS A 58 43.81 5.84 -8.03
N GLN A 59 42.70 5.13 -8.31
CA GLN A 59 42.73 3.67 -8.22
C GLN A 59 41.52 3.00 -8.89
N SER A 60 41.81 2.29 -9.98
CA SER A 60 41.01 1.19 -10.50
C SER A 60 41.13 0.01 -9.54
N VAL A 61 40.00 -0.47 -9.02
CA VAL A 61 39.90 -1.79 -8.39
C VAL A 61 38.84 -2.58 -9.14
N ASP A 62 39.33 -3.47 -9.99
CA ASP A 62 38.62 -4.66 -10.45
C ASP A 62 38.15 -5.48 -9.25
N LEU A 63 36.87 -5.83 -9.22
CA LEU A 63 36.33 -6.85 -8.35
C LEU A 63 35.57 -7.88 -9.18
N ASP A 64 36.33 -8.88 -9.61
CA ASP A 64 35.87 -10.24 -9.84
C ASP A 64 34.98 -10.71 -8.67
N PHE A 65 33.72 -11.02 -8.94
CA PHE A 65 32.94 -11.86 -8.04
C PHE A 65 32.36 -13.04 -8.81
N ALA A 66 32.97 -14.18 -8.53
CA ALA A 66 32.77 -15.45 -9.18
C ALA A 66 31.36 -16.01 -8.95
N GLU A 67 30.86 -16.51 -10.06
CA GLU A 67 29.81 -17.51 -10.23
C GLU A 67 30.02 -18.74 -9.34
N SER A 68 28.98 -19.16 -8.61
CA SER A 68 28.81 -20.56 -8.20
C SER A 68 27.34 -20.90 -8.05
N LYS A 69 27.02 -22.04 -8.65
CA LYS A 69 25.72 -22.61 -8.99
C LYS A 69 25.73 -24.02 -8.43
N GLU A 70 24.81 -24.38 -7.54
CA GLU A 70 24.35 -25.77 -7.30
C GLU A 70 23.17 -25.72 -6.31
N GLN A 71 21.91 -25.97 -6.70
CA GLN A 71 21.22 -27.19 -7.13
C GLN A 71 20.61 -28.02 -5.96
N ALA A 72 19.27 -27.95 -5.90
CA ALA A 72 18.26 -28.98 -5.60
C ALA A 72 18.27 -29.83 -4.31
N GLU A 73 17.16 -29.69 -3.59
CA GLU A 73 16.32 -30.65 -2.80
C GLU A 73 16.53 -32.17 -2.99
N PRO A 74 16.17 -33.03 -1.99
CA PRO A 74 14.73 -33.30 -1.72
C PRO A 74 14.29 -33.63 -0.28
N LYS A 75 12.96 -33.49 -0.09
CA LYS A 75 12.07 -34.02 0.99
C LYS A 75 12.40 -35.44 1.50
N PRO A 76 11.96 -35.78 2.73
CA PRO A 76 10.79 -36.67 2.83
C PRO A 76 9.81 -36.36 4.00
N GLN A 77 8.51 -36.48 3.70
CA GLN A 77 7.46 -37.05 4.56
C GLN A 77 7.08 -38.41 3.91
N PRO A 78 6.42 -39.40 4.56
CA PRO A 78 5.42 -39.27 5.64
C PRO A 78 5.51 -40.35 6.75
N SER A 79 4.76 -40.19 7.85
CA SER A 79 4.25 -41.35 8.59
C SER A 79 2.94 -41.04 9.28
N ALA A 80 1.97 -41.90 8.99
CA ALA A 80 0.64 -41.93 9.54
C ALA A 80 0.58 -42.73 10.86
N GLU A 81 -0.61 -42.70 11.45
CA GLU A 81 -1.26 -43.83 12.15
C GLU A 81 -1.17 -43.86 13.68
N GLN A 82 -2.30 -43.51 14.33
CA GLN A 82 -3.13 -44.35 15.23
C GLN A 82 -4.05 -43.40 16.03
N ALA A 83 -5.38 -43.35 15.86
CA ALA A 83 -6.44 -44.37 16.00
C ALA A 83 -6.86 -44.65 17.46
N VAL A 84 -8.19 -44.74 17.65
CA VAL A 84 -8.96 -45.29 18.81
C VAL A 84 -9.09 -44.26 19.96
N ALA A 85 -10.24 -43.97 20.59
CA ALA A 85 -11.54 -44.64 20.82
C ALA A 85 -12.51 -43.50 21.27
N GLU A 86 -13.78 -43.44 20.87
CA GLU A 86 -14.95 -44.17 21.42
C GLU A 86 -15.94 -43.19 22.09
N SER A 87 -17.16 -43.20 21.56
CA SER A 87 -18.46 -42.70 22.06
C SER A 87 -18.71 -42.93 23.55
N PRO A 88 -19.70 -42.30 24.24
CA PRO A 88 -21.12 -42.14 23.81
C PRO A 88 -21.73 -40.74 24.06
N GLU A 89 -22.66 -40.25 23.23
CA GLU A 89 -24.11 -40.56 23.19
C GLU A 89 -24.81 -40.33 24.54
N LEU A 90 -25.64 -39.28 24.61
CA LEU A 90 -26.77 -39.10 25.53
C LEU A 90 -27.58 -37.84 25.12
N GLU A 91 -28.54 -38.01 24.22
CA GLU A 91 -29.90 -37.46 24.40
C GLU A 91 -30.72 -38.55 25.14
N PRO A 92 -31.97 -38.37 25.63
CA PRO A 92 -32.95 -37.30 25.39
C PRO A 92 -33.76 -36.91 26.66
N GLN A 93 -34.95 -36.32 26.47
CA GLN A 93 -36.10 -36.08 27.40
C GLN A 93 -36.26 -34.59 27.78
N THR A 94 -37.43 -33.95 27.77
CA THR A 94 -38.86 -34.38 27.80
C THR A 94 -39.69 -33.12 27.48
N GLU A 95 -40.64 -33.13 26.53
CA GLU A 95 -42.08 -33.43 26.71
C GLU A 95 -42.71 -32.84 27.98
N ASN A 96 -43.69 -31.93 27.80
CA ASN A 96 -44.95 -31.81 28.57
C ASN A 96 -45.73 -30.59 28.02
N ASN A 97 -46.70 -30.81 27.15
CA ASN A 97 -48.13 -31.05 27.43
C ASN A 97 -48.87 -29.89 28.10
N ALA A 98 -49.87 -29.40 27.37
CA ALA A 98 -50.96 -28.56 27.82
C ALA A 98 -51.76 -29.22 28.97
N PRO A 99 -52.61 -28.44 29.65
CA PRO A 99 -54.02 -28.75 29.46
C PRO A 99 -54.94 -27.53 29.32
N GLU A 100 -55.93 -27.80 28.47
CA GLU A 100 -57.22 -27.17 28.23
C GLU A 100 -58.11 -27.18 29.48
N VAL A 101 -58.72 -26.04 29.84
CA VAL A 101 -60.01 -26.02 30.58
C VAL A 101 -60.86 -24.84 30.09
N GLU A 102 -62.11 -25.21 29.81
CA GLU A 102 -63.19 -24.51 29.15
C GLU A 102 -64.12 -23.80 30.16
N VAL A 103 -65.00 -22.93 29.62
CA VAL A 103 -66.31 -22.47 30.11
C VAL A 103 -66.36 -21.19 30.97
N GLY A 104 -67.14 -20.21 30.49
CA GLY A 104 -67.81 -19.27 31.42
C GLY A 104 -68.27 -17.91 30.90
N ARG A 105 -69.15 -17.88 29.88
CA ARG A 105 -70.23 -16.89 29.64
C ARG A 105 -70.36 -15.73 30.65
N ALA A 106 -70.12 -14.50 30.22
CA ALA A 106 -70.88 -13.31 30.62
C ALA A 106 -70.72 -12.18 29.59
N GLU A 107 -71.86 -11.76 29.07
CA GLU A 107 -72.13 -10.66 28.15
C GLU A 107 -71.83 -9.32 28.84
N VAL A 108 -70.87 -8.55 28.30
CA VAL A 108 -70.73 -7.12 28.59
C VAL A 108 -70.40 -6.43 27.28
N GLU A 109 -71.43 -5.87 26.67
CA GLU A 109 -71.37 -4.96 25.53
C GLU A 109 -70.69 -3.65 26.00
N ALA A 110 -69.37 -3.61 25.89
CA ALA A 110 -68.56 -2.42 26.10
C ALA A 110 -68.02 -1.96 24.75
N VAL A 111 -68.57 -0.86 24.26
CA VAL A 111 -68.13 -0.14 23.07
C VAL A 111 -66.67 0.28 23.27
N LEU A 112 -65.73 -0.42 22.63
CA LEU A 112 -64.33 -0.02 22.53
C LEU A 112 -64.22 1.13 21.53
N PRO A 113 -63.65 2.29 21.90
CA PRO A 113 -63.32 3.32 20.92
C PRO A 113 -62.27 2.79 19.94
N GLU A 114 -62.43 3.10 18.65
CA GLU A 114 -61.45 2.80 17.60
C GLU A 114 -60.07 3.32 18.03
N PRO A 115 -58.99 2.50 17.89
CA PRO A 115 -57.65 2.98 18.16
C PRO A 115 -57.31 4.10 17.17
N GLU A 116 -56.98 5.27 17.71
CA GLU A 116 -56.40 6.36 16.92
C GLU A 116 -55.18 5.83 16.15
N PRO A 117 -54.98 6.24 14.88
CA PRO A 117 -53.84 5.78 14.10
C PRO A 117 -52.55 6.12 14.83
N GLU A 118 -51.71 5.10 15.03
CA GLU A 118 -50.35 5.30 15.57
C GLU A 118 -49.64 6.38 14.72
N PRO A 119 -48.97 7.34 15.35
CA PRO A 119 -48.24 8.37 14.62
C PRO A 119 -47.22 7.70 13.71
N GLU A 120 -47.21 8.08 12.43
CA GLU A 120 -46.18 7.66 11.49
C GLU A 120 -44.81 7.89 12.15
N PRO A 121 -43.89 6.90 12.09
CA PRO A 121 -42.57 7.05 12.67
C PRO A 121 -41.92 8.29 12.07
N GLU A 122 -41.51 9.22 12.95
CA GLU A 122 -40.74 10.38 12.53
C GLU A 122 -39.56 9.89 11.66
N PRO A 123 -39.28 10.57 10.54
CA PRO A 123 -38.17 10.18 9.67
C PRO A 123 -36.89 10.10 10.50
N GLU A 124 -36.20 8.96 10.41
CA GLU A 124 -34.90 8.79 11.07
C GLU A 124 -34.02 10.01 10.74
N PRO A 125 -33.38 10.61 11.76
CA PRO A 125 -32.50 11.75 11.54
C PRO A 125 -31.46 11.38 10.48
N GLU A 126 -31.31 12.25 9.46
CA GLU A 126 -30.24 12.10 8.48
C GLU A 126 -28.91 11.88 9.21
N PRO A 127 -28.12 10.87 8.82
CA PRO A 127 -26.87 10.56 9.50
C PRO A 127 -26.01 11.82 9.54
N GLU A 128 -25.59 12.21 10.75
CA GLU A 128 -24.65 13.32 10.92
C GLU A 128 -23.44 13.10 10.01
N PRO A 129 -22.95 14.15 9.31
CA PRO A 129 -21.78 14.02 8.46
C PRO A 129 -20.61 13.52 9.32
N GLU A 130 -20.07 12.34 8.97
CA GLU A 130 -18.88 11.79 9.60
C GLU A 130 -17.79 12.87 9.64
N PRO A 131 -17.10 13.06 10.78
CA PRO A 131 -16.06 14.07 10.89
C PRO A 131 -14.99 13.83 9.84
N GLU A 132 -14.82 14.80 8.94
CA GLU A 132 -13.78 14.73 7.92
C GLU A 132 -12.40 14.62 8.62
N PRO A 133 -11.51 13.74 8.14
CA PRO A 133 -10.17 13.63 8.71
C PRO A 133 -9.45 14.97 8.55
N VAL A 134 -9.26 15.66 9.67
CA VAL A 134 -8.66 16.99 9.72
C VAL A 134 -7.26 16.93 9.10
N LYS A 135 -7.13 17.47 7.88
CA LYS A 135 -5.84 17.60 7.22
C LYS A 135 -5.02 18.63 7.99
N ALA A 136 -3.81 18.25 8.39
CA ALA A 136 -2.89 19.19 9.02
C ALA A 136 -2.56 20.34 8.03
N ALA A 137 -2.24 21.51 8.60
CA ALA A 137 -1.79 22.65 7.82
C ALA A 137 -0.63 22.26 6.88
N ALA A 138 -0.66 22.76 5.65
CA ALA A 138 0.31 22.38 4.64
C ALA A 138 1.75 22.72 5.11
N PRO A 139 2.67 21.74 5.14
CA PRO A 139 4.07 22.00 5.49
C PRO A 139 4.75 22.84 4.41
N ASP A 140 5.80 23.59 4.78
CA ASP A 140 6.65 24.26 3.79
C ASP A 140 7.46 23.23 2.98
N ILE A 141 7.05 23.07 1.73
CA ILE A 141 7.66 22.17 0.74
C ILE A 141 8.34 22.93 -0.40
N SER A 142 8.73 24.19 -0.19
CA SER A 142 9.46 25.00 -1.19
C SER A 142 10.71 24.31 -1.73
N TRP A 143 11.36 23.48 -0.91
CA TRP A 143 12.51 22.63 -1.25
C TRP A 143 12.17 21.37 -2.07
N GLY A 144 10.89 20.99 -2.12
CA GLY A 144 10.41 19.79 -2.82
C GLY A 144 10.53 19.90 -4.34
N ASN A 145 10.67 18.76 -5.00
CA ASN A 145 10.59 18.69 -6.46
C ASN A 145 9.15 18.97 -6.94
N ILE A 146 9.00 19.19 -8.25
CA ILE A 146 7.69 19.50 -8.85
C ILE A 146 6.67 18.39 -8.59
N THR A 147 7.11 17.12 -8.59
CA THR A 147 6.25 15.96 -8.33
C THR A 147 5.65 15.98 -6.93
N LEU A 148 6.47 16.21 -5.90
CA LEU A 148 6.02 16.31 -4.52
C LEU A 148 5.09 17.51 -4.34
N LYS A 149 5.44 18.67 -4.90
CA LYS A 149 4.60 19.88 -4.82
C LYS A 149 3.22 19.65 -5.42
N ARG A 150 3.14 19.06 -6.61
CA ARG A 150 1.87 18.72 -7.26
C ARG A 150 1.07 17.70 -6.45
N ALA A 151 1.71 16.65 -5.94
CA ALA A 151 1.03 15.64 -5.14
C ALA A 151 0.46 16.24 -3.84
N MET A 152 1.21 17.12 -3.20
CA MET A 152 0.78 17.85 -1.99
C MET A 152 -0.37 18.81 -2.29
N GLU A 153 -0.33 19.54 -3.40
CA GLU A 153 -1.43 20.42 -3.83
C GLU A 153 -2.71 19.62 -4.06
N GLN A 154 -2.64 18.47 -4.73
CA GLN A 154 -3.78 17.57 -4.90
C GLN A 154 -4.29 17.02 -3.57
N TYR A 155 -3.38 16.68 -2.65
CA TYR A 155 -3.77 16.20 -1.33
C TYR A 155 -4.50 17.29 -0.54
N GLN A 156 -4.04 18.54 -0.60
CA GLN A 156 -4.70 19.67 0.06
C GLN A 156 -6.04 20.00 -0.59
N ALA A 157 -6.15 19.94 -1.92
CA ALA A 157 -7.35 20.29 -2.67
C ALA A 157 -8.44 19.22 -2.70
N SER A 158 -8.13 17.98 -2.30
CA SER A 158 -9.13 16.89 -2.27
C SER A 158 -10.20 17.16 -1.21
N GLU A 159 -11.44 16.76 -1.47
CA GLU A 159 -12.53 16.85 -0.49
C GLU A 159 -12.97 15.44 -0.07
N GLY A 160 -12.90 14.48 -0.98
CA GLY A 160 -13.27 13.08 -0.70
C GLY A 160 -12.16 12.27 -0.04
N ALA A 161 -12.54 11.33 0.84
CA ALA A 161 -11.60 10.39 1.47
C ALA A 161 -10.83 9.53 0.46
N ILE A 162 -11.46 9.13 -0.65
CA ILE A 162 -10.82 8.32 -1.71
C ILE A 162 -9.74 9.14 -2.43
N GLU A 163 -10.09 10.35 -2.87
CA GLU A 163 -9.17 11.26 -3.56
C GLU A 163 -8.02 11.70 -2.65
N ALA A 164 -8.33 12.00 -1.39
CA ALA A 164 -7.34 12.36 -0.37
C ALA A 164 -6.39 11.19 -0.09
N HIS A 165 -6.91 9.97 0.00
CA HIS A 165 -6.09 8.77 0.12
C HIS A 165 -5.13 8.61 -1.07
N ASP A 166 -5.65 8.72 -2.30
CA ASP A 166 -4.84 8.51 -3.51
C ASP A 166 -3.78 9.61 -3.68
N ALA A 167 -4.13 10.86 -3.40
CA ALA A 167 -3.18 11.97 -3.42
C ALA A 167 -2.11 11.84 -2.33
N LEU A 168 -2.49 11.43 -1.11
CA LEU A 168 -1.54 11.19 -0.03
C LEU A 168 -0.61 10.01 -0.35
N LEU A 169 -1.13 8.95 -0.99
CA LEU A 169 -0.32 7.85 -1.48
C LEU A 169 0.73 8.32 -2.50
N ALA A 170 0.40 9.28 -3.36
CA ALA A 170 1.36 9.90 -4.28
C ALA A 170 2.46 10.70 -3.54
N VAL A 171 2.10 11.44 -2.49
CA VAL A 171 3.05 12.17 -1.62
C VAL A 171 4.02 11.19 -0.95
N ILE A 172 3.49 10.14 -0.32
CA ILE A 172 4.26 9.08 0.33
C ILE A 172 5.17 8.39 -0.68
N GLY A 173 4.64 8.07 -1.87
CA GLY A 173 5.40 7.42 -2.93
C GLY A 173 6.60 8.24 -3.40
N GLU A 174 6.47 9.56 -3.47
CA GLU A 174 7.60 10.44 -3.79
C GLU A 174 8.60 10.54 -2.64
N CYS A 175 8.13 10.66 -1.40
CA CYS A 175 9.00 10.64 -0.22
C CYS A 175 9.80 9.33 -0.13
N TYR A 176 9.16 8.19 -0.41
CA TYR A 176 9.77 6.87 -0.42
C TYR A 176 10.89 6.73 -1.47
N LYS A 177 10.67 7.25 -2.69
CA LYS A 177 11.71 7.26 -3.75
C LYS A 177 12.92 8.09 -3.32
N GLN A 178 12.67 9.20 -2.63
CA GLN A 178 13.68 10.15 -2.18
C GLN A 178 14.15 9.92 -0.74
N ARG A 179 13.86 8.76 -0.13
CA ARG A 179 14.07 8.51 1.32
C ARG A 179 15.51 8.65 1.82
N LYS A 180 16.50 8.62 0.92
CA LYS A 180 17.91 8.91 1.26
C LYS A 180 18.17 10.39 1.53
N ASN A 181 17.27 11.27 1.08
CA ASN A 181 17.31 12.69 1.37
C ASN A 181 16.53 12.96 2.67
N SER A 182 17.22 13.56 3.64
CA SER A 182 16.70 13.80 4.99
C SER A 182 15.38 14.57 5.02
N LYS A 183 15.19 15.56 4.14
CA LYS A 183 13.95 16.36 4.10
C LYS A 183 12.73 15.53 3.68
N TYR A 184 12.90 14.69 2.66
CA TYR A 184 11.83 13.79 2.20
C TYR A 184 11.51 12.71 3.23
N LEU A 185 12.56 12.18 3.89
CA LEU A 185 12.38 11.21 4.96
C LEU A 185 11.59 11.79 6.13
N GLN A 186 11.97 12.98 6.60
CA GLN A 186 11.31 13.68 7.71
C GLN A 186 9.86 14.05 7.38
N LEU A 187 9.60 14.57 6.18
CA LEU A 187 8.24 14.88 5.75
C LEU A 187 7.38 13.61 5.64
N GLY A 188 7.92 12.56 5.00
CA GLY A 188 7.17 11.34 4.70
C GLY A 188 6.72 10.58 5.94
N GLN A 189 7.56 10.54 7.00
CA GLN A 189 7.23 9.81 8.23
C GLN A 189 6.06 10.42 9.01
N GLU A 190 5.74 11.70 8.82
CA GLU A 190 4.68 12.39 9.58
C GLU A 190 3.26 11.95 9.15
N TYR A 191 3.14 11.33 7.99
CA TYR A 191 1.86 10.92 7.44
C TYR A 191 1.37 9.55 7.94
N ASP A 192 2.05 8.90 8.88
CA ASP A 192 1.68 7.57 9.39
C ASP A 192 0.22 7.52 9.91
N THR A 193 -0.17 8.52 10.70
CA THR A 193 -1.48 8.61 11.33
C THR A 193 -2.54 9.05 10.33
N ALA A 194 -2.26 10.11 9.56
CA ALA A 194 -3.17 10.63 8.54
C ALA A 194 -3.49 9.59 7.45
N TYR A 195 -2.48 8.86 6.98
CA TYR A 195 -2.67 7.81 5.99
C TYR A 195 -3.50 6.65 6.52
N SER A 196 -3.25 6.20 7.75
CA SER A 196 -4.03 5.11 8.36
C SER A 196 -5.52 5.46 8.43
N ALA A 197 -5.85 6.68 8.86
CA ALA A 197 -7.23 7.15 8.96
C ALA A 197 -7.88 7.29 7.57
N LEU A 198 -7.18 7.88 6.62
CA LEU A 198 -7.66 8.05 5.25
C LEU A 198 -7.85 6.71 4.52
N PHE A 199 -6.97 5.75 4.73
CA PHE A 199 -7.11 4.40 4.17
C PHE A 199 -8.36 3.71 4.71
N ALA A 200 -8.63 3.81 6.02
CA ALA A 200 -9.84 3.22 6.62
C ALA A 200 -11.11 3.83 6.01
N ALA A 201 -11.19 5.15 5.97
CA ALA A 201 -12.34 5.88 5.41
C ALA A 201 -12.51 5.65 3.90
N SER A 202 -11.40 5.61 3.13
CA SER A 202 -11.47 5.34 1.69
C SER A 202 -11.90 3.89 1.42
N ARG A 203 -11.37 2.92 2.18
CA ARG A 203 -11.73 1.51 2.07
C ARG A 203 -13.20 1.27 2.35
N GLU A 204 -13.74 1.86 3.40
CA GLU A 204 -15.17 1.76 3.74
C GLU A 204 -16.07 2.29 2.61
N LYS A 205 -15.75 3.48 2.08
CA LYS A 205 -16.49 4.08 0.95
C LYS A 205 -16.38 3.27 -0.34
N VAL A 206 -15.28 2.57 -0.56
CA VAL A 206 -15.11 1.70 -1.72
C VAL A 206 -15.87 0.39 -1.52
N LEU A 207 -15.81 -0.22 -0.34
CA LEU A 207 -16.51 -1.46 -0.02
C LEU A 207 -18.03 -1.31 -0.04
N SER A 208 -18.57 -0.16 0.37
CA SER A 208 -20.01 0.12 0.29
C SER A 208 -20.54 0.14 -1.14
N LYS A 209 -19.69 0.55 -2.11
CA LYS A 209 -20.00 0.54 -3.54
C LYS A 209 -19.62 -0.78 -4.23
N SER A 210 -18.63 -1.48 -3.70
CA SER A 210 -18.01 -2.65 -4.32
C SER A 210 -17.48 -3.60 -3.24
N PRO A 211 -18.31 -4.52 -2.71
CA PRO A 211 -17.96 -5.39 -1.59
C PRO A 211 -16.78 -6.34 -1.84
N LYS A 212 -16.43 -6.56 -3.11
CA LYS A 212 -15.31 -7.43 -3.54
C LYS A 212 -14.08 -6.64 -4.00
N ALA A 213 -14.01 -5.34 -3.70
CA ALA A 213 -12.85 -4.53 -4.05
C ALA A 213 -11.59 -5.02 -3.32
N GLU A 214 -10.51 -5.18 -4.07
CA GLU A 214 -9.20 -5.54 -3.53
C GLU A 214 -8.37 -4.28 -3.26
N PHE A 215 -7.63 -4.29 -2.15
CA PHE A 215 -6.79 -3.17 -1.74
C PHE A 215 -5.33 -3.58 -1.72
N LYS A 216 -4.44 -2.64 -2.06
CA LYS A 216 -3.00 -2.87 -2.07
C LYS A 216 -2.35 -2.34 -0.80
N GLY A 217 -1.39 -3.08 -0.26
CA GLY A 217 -0.59 -2.66 0.91
C GLY A 217 0.54 -1.66 0.60
N THR A 218 0.62 -1.11 -0.62
CA THR A 218 1.78 -0.32 -1.07
C THR A 218 2.07 0.89 -0.17
N GLY A 219 1.06 1.64 0.25
CA GLY A 219 1.28 2.80 1.12
C GLY A 219 1.75 2.42 2.52
N PHE A 220 1.18 1.37 3.13
CA PHE A 220 1.67 0.82 4.40
C PHE A 220 3.11 0.31 4.30
N MET A 221 3.46 -0.35 3.20
CA MET A 221 4.82 -0.81 2.93
C MET A 221 5.80 0.37 2.78
N GLN A 222 5.42 1.43 2.06
CA GLN A 222 6.27 2.61 1.86
C GLN A 222 6.45 3.40 3.17
N LEU A 223 5.37 3.65 3.89
CA LEU A 223 5.41 4.36 5.18
C LEU A 223 6.17 3.60 6.25
N SER A 224 5.95 2.29 6.40
CA SER A 224 6.72 1.48 7.36
C SER A 224 8.22 1.54 7.07
N THR A 225 8.62 1.58 5.79
CA THR A 225 10.02 1.78 5.42
C THR A 225 10.52 3.17 5.79
N LEU A 226 9.76 4.23 5.50
CA LEU A 226 10.11 5.61 5.87
C LEU A 226 10.25 5.78 7.39
N CYS A 227 9.29 5.28 8.16
CA CYS A 227 9.33 5.33 9.63
C CYS A 227 10.53 4.53 10.18
N SER A 228 10.84 3.36 9.61
CA SER A 228 12.00 2.56 10.01
C SER A 228 13.32 3.27 9.69
N ASP A 229 13.45 3.85 8.50
CA ASP A 229 14.65 4.59 8.08
C ASP A 229 14.87 5.86 8.94
N ALA A 230 13.78 6.44 9.47
CA ALA A 230 13.81 7.57 10.39
C ALA A 230 13.99 7.18 11.89
N GLY A 231 14.10 5.88 12.20
CA GLY A 231 14.24 5.38 13.58
C GLY A 231 12.95 5.32 14.39
N ARG A 232 11.78 5.61 13.79
CA ARG A 232 10.45 5.45 14.39
C ARG A 232 9.97 4.00 14.26
N PHE A 233 10.71 3.07 14.86
CA PHE A 233 10.48 1.63 14.69
C PHE A 233 9.10 1.18 15.17
N ASP A 234 8.60 1.70 16.29
CA ASP A 234 7.28 1.31 16.81
C ASP A 234 6.13 1.76 15.89
N ALA A 235 6.24 2.97 15.31
CA ALA A 235 5.29 3.44 14.31
C ALA A 235 5.33 2.58 13.03
N ALA A 236 6.53 2.16 12.61
CA ALA A 236 6.71 1.28 11.45
C ALA A 236 6.06 -0.10 11.68
N ILE A 237 6.23 -0.68 12.88
CA ILE A 237 5.61 -1.96 13.26
C ILE A 237 4.08 -1.81 13.33
N ALA A 238 3.57 -0.74 13.93
CA ALA A 238 2.14 -0.46 14.01
C ALA A 238 1.48 -0.37 12.62
N LEU A 239 2.14 0.27 11.65
CA LEU A 239 1.67 0.30 10.26
C LEU A 239 1.61 -1.09 9.61
N CYS A 240 2.61 -1.94 9.88
CA CYS A 240 2.62 -3.31 9.37
C CYS A 240 1.48 -4.14 9.99
N ASN A 241 1.25 -4.01 11.30
CA ASN A 241 0.16 -4.71 11.98
C ASN A 241 -1.21 -4.27 11.43
N LYS A 242 -1.44 -2.97 11.24
CA LYS A 242 -2.67 -2.48 10.59
C LYS A 242 -2.88 -3.05 9.19
N ALA A 243 -1.80 -3.18 8.41
CA ALA A 243 -1.88 -3.77 7.08
C ALA A 243 -2.28 -5.26 7.14
N ILE A 244 -1.77 -6.01 8.12
CA ILE A 244 -2.14 -7.41 8.37
C ILE A 244 -3.61 -7.51 8.79
N GLU A 245 -4.09 -6.63 9.69
CA GLU A 245 -5.50 -6.57 10.10
C GLU A 245 -6.45 -6.33 8.91
N TYR A 246 -5.99 -5.58 7.91
CA TYR A 246 -6.72 -5.35 6.67
C TYR A 246 -6.54 -6.44 5.62
N GLY A 247 -5.73 -7.46 5.88
CA GLY A 247 -5.43 -8.55 4.94
C GLY A 247 -4.63 -8.11 3.72
N LEU A 248 -3.78 -7.09 3.87
CA LEU A 248 -2.99 -6.52 2.78
C LEU A 248 -1.64 -7.23 2.64
N GLU A 249 -1.14 -7.31 1.40
CA GLU A 249 0.19 -7.82 1.11
C GLU A 249 1.21 -6.69 0.86
N ASP A 250 2.46 -6.93 1.28
CA ASP A 250 3.57 -5.98 1.11
C ASP A 250 4.39 -6.21 -0.17
N GLY A 251 4.00 -7.20 -0.99
CA GLY A 251 4.67 -7.58 -2.24
C GLY A 251 5.94 -8.41 -2.07
N THR A 252 6.30 -8.81 -0.84
CA THR A 252 7.41 -9.73 -0.57
C THR A 252 6.91 -11.14 -0.24
N VAL A 253 7.78 -12.15 -0.42
CA VAL A 253 7.46 -13.55 -0.13
C VAL A 253 7.01 -13.77 1.32
N THR A 254 7.53 -12.97 2.25
CA THR A 254 7.27 -13.11 3.69
C THR A 254 6.19 -12.15 4.21
N GLY A 255 5.61 -11.32 3.35
CA GLY A 255 4.61 -10.33 3.74
C GLY A 255 5.09 -9.31 4.78
N PHE A 256 4.11 -8.70 5.44
CA PHE A 256 4.33 -7.73 6.52
C PHE A 256 4.91 -8.37 7.78
N GLU A 257 4.66 -9.65 8.03
CA GLU A 257 5.22 -10.40 9.16
C GLU A 257 6.74 -10.49 9.07
N GLY A 258 7.26 -10.81 7.87
CA GLY A 258 8.71 -10.81 7.64
C GLY A 258 9.31 -9.41 7.74
N ARG A 259 8.55 -8.36 7.38
CA ARG A 259 8.97 -6.96 7.53
C ARG A 259 9.08 -6.55 8.99
N ILE A 260 8.10 -6.90 9.82
CA ILE A 260 8.12 -6.62 11.27
C ILE A 260 9.40 -7.18 11.89
N LYS A 261 9.74 -8.44 11.63
CA LYS A 261 10.98 -9.07 12.14
C LYS A 261 12.26 -8.32 11.76
N ARG A 262 12.31 -7.76 10.54
CA ARG A 262 13.45 -6.95 10.08
C ARG A 262 13.53 -5.61 10.81
N ILE A 263 12.38 -4.98 11.05
CA ILE A 263 12.27 -3.71 11.78
C ILE A 263 12.65 -3.91 13.24
N GLU A 264 12.15 -4.96 13.90
CA GLU A 264 12.52 -5.31 15.28
C GLU A 264 14.02 -5.52 15.43
N LYS A 265 14.64 -6.29 14.53
CA LYS A 265 16.10 -6.47 14.52
C LYS A 265 16.85 -5.15 14.34
N ALA A 266 16.33 -4.23 13.51
CA ALA A 266 16.94 -2.93 13.31
C ALA A 266 16.80 -2.04 14.57
N ARG A 267 15.65 -2.09 15.25
CA ARG A 267 15.41 -1.43 16.53
C ARG A 267 16.39 -1.91 17.60
N ASP A 268 16.50 -3.22 17.78
CA ASP A 268 17.35 -3.82 18.80
C ASP A 268 18.82 -3.45 18.56
N LYS A 269 19.25 -3.40 17.29
CA LYS A 269 20.60 -2.95 16.90
C LYS A 269 20.81 -1.46 17.17
N ALA A 270 19.79 -0.61 17.03
CA ALA A 270 19.89 0.82 17.30
C ALA A 270 19.86 1.16 18.81
N SER A 271 19.31 0.27 19.64
CA SER A 271 19.26 0.40 21.10
C SER A 271 20.45 -0.22 21.84
N ALA A 272 21.28 -0.99 21.15
CA ALA A 272 22.47 -1.66 21.69
C ALA A 272 23.71 -0.75 21.59
#